data_AF-A0A1Q6UD90-F1
#
_entry.id   AF-A0A1Q6UD90-F1
#
_cell.length_a   1.000
_cell.length_b   1.000
_cell.length_c   1.000
_cell.angle_alpha   90.00
_cell.angle_beta   90.00
_cell.angle_gamma   90.00
#
_symmetry.space_group_name_H-M   'P 1'
#
loop_
_entity.id
_entity.type
_entity.pdbx_description
1 polymer ?
#
loop_
_entity_poly.entity_id
_entity_poly.type
_entity_poly.pdbx_seq_one_letter_code
_entity_poly.pdbx_strand_id
1 'polypeptide(L)'
;MRRNREAFAAAAVCPRVMSGTESPDVSPPVSGIPPSMSVIMSRPAHDPKYAGAEKENAAGVAAAKTVMSVGTYTNGTIPDIAVVGQGAPQLVQLCVRKDDAFNRRICDEAEKTAPKRPALPLMPPLMAM
;
A
#
# COMPACT_ATOMS: atom_id res chain seq x y z
N MET A 1 -7.59 -14.88 -12.27
CA MET A 1 -6.13 -14.97 -12.05
C MET A 1 -5.32 -15.25 -13.32
N ARG A 2 -5.61 -16.30 -14.11
CA ARG A 2 -4.84 -16.62 -15.33
C ARG A 2 -4.72 -15.44 -16.32
N ARG A 3 -5.86 -14.81 -16.65
CA ARG A 3 -5.93 -13.65 -17.55
C ARG A 3 -5.04 -12.47 -17.14
N ASN A 4 -4.86 -12.20 -15.84
CA ASN A 4 -4.00 -11.10 -15.37
C ASN A 4 -2.53 -11.33 -15.75
N ARG A 5 -2.07 -12.59 -15.75
CA ARG A 5 -0.71 -12.95 -16.15
C ARG A 5 -0.57 -12.94 -17.67
N GLU A 6 -1.56 -13.49 -18.38
CA GLU A 6 -1.57 -13.53 -19.85
C GLU A 6 -1.61 -12.12 -20.47
N ALA A 7 -2.25 -11.15 -19.82
CA ALA A 7 -2.33 -9.78 -20.31
C ALA A 7 -0.95 -9.11 -20.49
N PHE A 8 0.06 -9.46 -19.68
CA PHE A 8 1.42 -8.93 -19.85
C PHE A 8 2.07 -9.39 -21.17
N ALA A 9 1.66 -10.53 -21.73
CA ALA A 9 2.19 -11.02 -23.00
C ALA A 9 1.67 -10.24 -24.22
N ALA A 10 0.64 -9.38 -24.04
CA ALA A 10 0.14 -8.52 -25.11
C ALA A 10 1.09 -7.35 -25.44
N ALA A 11 2.07 -7.07 -24.58
CA ALA A 11 3.07 -6.03 -24.78
C ALA A 11 4.48 -6.58 -24.57
N ALA A 12 5.42 -6.20 -25.44
CA ALA A 12 6.82 -6.63 -25.34
C ALA A 12 7.72 -5.46 -24.92
N VAL A 13 8.72 -5.76 -24.09
CA VAL A 13 9.80 -4.81 -23.78
C VAL A 13 10.79 -4.86 -24.94
N CYS A 14 11.00 -3.72 -25.60
CA CYS A 14 12.01 -3.60 -26.66
C CYS A 14 13.39 -3.35 -26.04
N PRO A 15 14.38 -4.25 -26.22
CA PRO A 15 15.76 -3.96 -25.82
C PRO A 15 16.27 -2.73 -26.58
N ARG A 16 17.00 -1.86 -25.87
CA ARG A 16 17.63 -0.68 -26.46
C ARG A 16 19.15 -0.83 -26.28
N VAL A 17 19.87 -0.87 -27.40
CA VAL A 17 21.34 -0.95 -27.41
C VAL A 17 21.93 0.45 -27.55
N MET A 18 23.12 0.67 -26.99
CA MET A 18 23.82 1.96 -27.01
C MET A 18 22.97 3.12 -26.46
N SER A 19 22.12 2.86 -25.46
CA SER A 19 21.23 3.88 -24.90
C SER A 19 21.95 4.93 -24.04
N GLY A 20 23.24 4.72 -23.72
CA GLY A 20 24.01 5.59 -22.83
C GLY A 20 23.45 5.64 -21.40
N THR A 21 22.62 4.68 -21.02
CA THR A 21 21.96 4.64 -19.70
C THR A 21 22.77 3.78 -18.74
N GLU A 22 23.10 4.35 -17.59
CA GLU A 22 23.74 3.67 -16.47
C GLU A 22 22.99 4.06 -15.18
N SER A 23 22.87 3.14 -14.22
CA SER A 23 22.24 3.38 -12.91
C SER A 23 20.87 4.08 -12.98
N PRO A 24 19.83 3.43 -13.55
CA PRO A 24 18.52 4.05 -13.72
C PRO A 24 17.91 4.42 -12.35
N ASP A 25 17.47 5.66 -12.23
CA ASP A 25 16.63 6.08 -11.10
C ASP A 25 15.23 5.48 -11.26
N VAL A 26 14.81 4.73 -10.24
CA VAL A 26 13.52 4.04 -10.20
C VAL A 26 12.51 4.73 -9.28
N SER A 27 12.91 5.85 -8.67
CA SER A 27 12.04 6.64 -7.81
C SER A 27 10.98 7.39 -8.64
N PRO A 28 9.71 7.36 -8.25
CA PRO A 28 8.66 8.03 -9.00
C PRO A 28 8.62 9.53 -8.65
N PRO A 29 8.21 10.39 -9.60
CA PRO A 29 8.06 11.83 -9.37
C PRO A 29 6.76 12.17 -8.60
N VAL A 30 6.45 11.43 -7.54
CA VAL A 30 5.24 11.64 -6.73
C VAL A 30 5.53 12.60 -5.58
N SER A 31 4.79 13.70 -5.55
CA SER A 31 4.90 14.75 -4.54
C SER A 31 4.65 14.21 -3.12
N GLY A 32 5.63 14.44 -2.24
CA GLY A 32 5.39 14.51 -0.80
C GLY A 32 5.90 13.33 0.02
N ILE A 33 5.92 12.10 -0.47
CA ILE A 33 6.80 11.08 0.11
C ILE A 33 7.28 10.17 -1.02
N PRO A 34 8.49 10.41 -1.55
CA PRO A 34 8.97 9.64 -2.68
C PRO A 34 9.38 8.25 -2.17
N PRO A 35 8.69 7.17 -2.59
CA PRO A 35 9.24 5.84 -2.35
C PRO A 35 10.55 5.71 -3.11
N SER A 36 11.46 4.88 -2.59
CA SER A 36 12.74 4.56 -3.24
C SER A 36 12.57 3.90 -4.61
N MET A 37 11.37 3.40 -4.90
CA MET A 37 11.03 2.64 -6.10
C MET A 37 9.57 2.83 -6.50
N SER A 38 9.25 2.53 -7.76
CA SER A 38 7.89 2.60 -8.32
C SER A 38 7.01 1.38 -7.99
N VAL A 39 7.27 0.68 -6.88
CA VAL A 39 6.55 -0.51 -6.43
C VAL A 39 6.10 -0.30 -4.98
N ILE A 40 4.79 -0.48 -4.73
CA ILE A 40 4.17 -0.33 -3.41
C ILE A 40 3.53 -1.64 -2.95
N MET A 41 3.34 -1.79 -1.64
CA MET A 41 2.63 -2.95 -1.11
C MET A 41 1.12 -2.74 -1.21
N SER A 42 0.49 -3.50 -2.11
CA SER A 42 -0.97 -3.68 -2.12
C SER A 42 -1.41 -4.32 -0.81
N ARG A 43 -2.63 -4.03 -0.35
CA ARG A 43 -3.18 -4.68 0.85
C ARG A 43 -3.27 -6.20 0.63
N PRO A 44 -2.50 -7.01 1.38
CA PRO A 44 -2.66 -8.45 1.36
C PRO A 44 -3.85 -8.89 2.23
N ALA A 45 -4.43 -10.05 1.92
CA ALA A 45 -5.29 -10.77 2.86
C ALA A 45 -4.39 -11.72 3.64
N HIS A 46 -4.25 -11.50 4.93
CA HIS A 46 -3.46 -12.35 5.81
C HIS A 46 -4.31 -13.44 6.46
N ASP A 47 -3.67 -14.53 6.90
CA ASP A 47 -4.34 -15.51 7.77
C ASP A 47 -4.73 -14.79 9.07
N PRO A 48 -6.04 -14.77 9.44
CA PRO A 48 -6.50 -14.12 10.67
C PRO A 48 -5.81 -14.61 11.96
N LYS A 49 -5.26 -15.83 11.94
CA LYS A 49 -4.57 -16.42 13.09
C LYS A 49 -3.15 -15.92 13.26
N TYR A 50 -2.56 -15.28 12.24
CA TYR A 50 -1.22 -14.76 12.31
C TYR A 50 -1.19 -13.33 12.85
N ALA A 51 -0.84 -13.19 14.12
CA ALA A 51 -0.81 -11.90 14.81
C ALA A 51 0.28 -10.93 14.29
N GLY A 52 1.35 -11.46 13.69
CA GLY A 52 2.47 -10.68 13.14
C GLY A 52 2.22 -10.09 11.75
N ALA A 53 1.14 -10.50 11.08
CA ALA A 53 0.82 -10.27 9.67
C ALA A 53 1.16 -8.87 9.13
N GLU A 54 0.35 -7.88 9.45
CA GLU A 54 0.52 -6.52 8.90
C GLU A 54 1.69 -5.78 9.52
N LYS A 55 2.09 -6.14 10.76
CA LYS A 55 3.19 -5.48 11.48
C LYS A 55 4.53 -5.79 10.83
N GLU A 56 4.78 -7.06 10.50
CA GLU A 56 6.00 -7.47 9.82
C GLU A 56 6.07 -6.94 8.38
N ASN A 57 4.93 -6.90 7.69
CA ASN A 57 4.84 -6.25 6.40
C ASN A 57 5.13 -4.75 6.48
N ALA A 58 4.62 -4.04 7.50
CA ALA A 58 4.92 -2.63 7.72
C ALA A 58 6.41 -2.40 7.95
N ALA A 59 7.06 -3.26 8.73
CA ALA A 59 8.52 -3.21 8.95
C ALA A 59 9.30 -3.44 7.64
N GLY A 60 8.90 -4.45 6.84
CA GLY A 60 9.55 -4.75 5.56
C GLY A 60 9.38 -3.63 4.53
N VAL A 61 8.20 -3.02 4.47
CA VAL A 61 7.92 -1.88 3.58
C VAL A 61 8.69 -0.64 4.02
N ALA A 62 8.80 -0.38 5.32
CA ALA A 62 9.62 0.70 5.87
C ALA A 62 11.10 0.50 5.52
N ALA A 63 11.63 -0.72 5.68
CA ALA A 63 13.00 -1.06 5.31
C ALA A 63 13.26 -0.89 3.80
N ALA A 64 12.28 -1.24 2.96
CA ALA A 64 12.32 -1.01 1.52
C ALA A 64 12.14 0.46 1.13
N LYS A 65 11.81 1.35 2.07
CA LYS A 65 11.52 2.78 1.86
C LYS A 65 10.43 2.99 0.80
N THR A 66 9.36 2.19 0.87
CA THR A 66 8.19 2.32 0.00
C THR A 66 6.90 2.49 0.82
N VAL A 67 5.74 2.43 0.17
CA VAL A 67 4.42 2.72 0.72
C VAL A 67 3.67 1.42 1.00
N MET A 68 3.02 1.33 2.17
CA MET A 68 2.16 0.20 2.53
C MET A 68 0.69 0.56 2.43
N SER A 69 -0.14 -0.30 1.84
CA SER A 69 -1.59 -0.20 1.93
C SER A 69 -2.13 -1.07 3.07
N VAL A 70 -2.76 -0.45 4.06
CA VAL A 70 -3.43 -1.06 5.22
C VAL A 70 -4.93 -1.08 4.98
N GLY A 71 -5.66 -2.10 5.43
CA GLY A 71 -7.10 -2.23 5.16
C GLY A 71 -8.00 -2.06 6.38
N THR A 72 -9.31 -2.04 6.12
CA THR A 72 -10.35 -2.15 7.16
C THR A 72 -10.37 -3.50 7.87
N TYR A 73 -9.92 -4.58 7.19
CA TYR A 73 -9.94 -5.96 7.71
C TYR A 73 -8.52 -6.45 7.96
N THR A 74 -7.82 -5.78 8.86
CA THR A 74 -6.47 -6.18 9.30
C THR A 74 -6.53 -6.92 10.62
N ASN A 75 -5.55 -7.78 10.87
CA ASN A 75 -5.47 -8.53 12.13
C ASN A 75 -5.06 -7.60 13.30
N GLY A 76 -4.26 -6.57 13.01
CA GLY A 76 -3.89 -5.51 13.94
C GLY A 76 -4.70 -4.22 13.74
N THR A 77 -4.66 -3.33 14.73
CA THR A 77 -5.25 -1.98 14.61
C THR A 77 -4.36 -1.08 13.73
N ILE A 78 -4.96 -0.09 13.07
CA ILE A 78 -4.21 0.88 12.23
C ILE A 78 -3.10 1.58 13.03
N PRO A 79 -3.34 2.05 14.28
CA PRO A 79 -2.28 2.63 15.11
C PRO A 79 -1.12 1.68 15.41
N ASP A 80 -1.40 0.41 15.74
CA ASP A 80 -0.33 -0.54 16.05
C ASP A 80 0.56 -0.84 14.84
N ILE A 81 -0.04 -0.89 13.65
CA ILE A 81 0.67 -1.11 12.37
C ILE A 81 1.50 0.14 12.00
N ALA A 82 0.96 1.34 12.25
CA ALA A 82 1.66 2.60 11.99
C ALA A 82 2.91 2.77 12.86
N VAL A 83 2.87 2.36 14.14
CA VAL A 83 4.03 2.39 15.05
C VAL A 83 5.18 1.55 14.51
N VAL A 84 4.89 0.33 14.04
CA VAL A 84 5.91 -0.58 13.48
C VAL A 84 6.41 -0.10 12.11
N GLY A 85 5.60 0.67 11.37
CA GLY A 85 6.00 1.30 10.12
C GLY A 85 7.02 2.44 10.27
N GLN A 86 7.38 2.84 11.50
CA GLN A 86 8.46 3.81 11.78
C GLN A 86 8.37 5.13 10.98
N GLY A 87 7.15 5.60 10.73
CA GLY A 87 6.91 6.84 9.96
C GLY A 87 6.99 6.68 8.44
N ALA A 88 7.14 5.46 7.91
CA ALA A 88 6.98 5.18 6.50
C ALA A 88 5.55 5.50 6.02
N PRO A 89 5.36 5.90 4.76
CA PRO A 89 4.03 6.20 4.22
C PRO A 89 3.09 5.01 4.30
N GLN A 90 1.86 5.26 4.77
CA GLN A 90 0.80 4.27 4.76
C GLN A 90 -0.45 4.85 4.08
N LEU A 91 -1.07 4.03 3.22
CA LEU A 91 -2.37 4.29 2.63
C LEU A 91 -3.41 3.43 3.37
N VAL A 92 -4.58 4.00 3.65
CA VAL A 92 -5.68 3.26 4.29
C VAL A 92 -6.74 2.96 3.24
N GLN A 93 -6.93 1.67 2.94
CA GLN A 93 -7.98 1.16 2.08
C GLN A 93 -9.25 0.91 2.89
N LEU A 94 -10.22 1.82 2.75
CA LEU A 94 -11.50 1.77 3.44
C LEU A 94 -12.53 0.92 2.69
N CYS A 95 -13.04 -0.11 3.34
CA CYS A 95 -14.26 -0.82 2.94
C CYS A 95 -15.46 -0.12 3.57
N VAL A 96 -16.13 0.75 2.83
CA VAL A 96 -17.27 1.54 3.33
C VAL A 96 -18.41 0.63 3.78
N ARG A 97 -18.89 0.83 5.00
CA ARG A 97 -20.04 0.15 5.59
C ARG A 97 -21.27 1.06 5.54
N LYS A 98 -22.47 0.47 5.68
CA LYS A 98 -23.70 1.25 5.88
C LYS A 98 -23.70 2.04 7.21
N ASP A 99 -22.88 1.61 8.16
CA ASP A 99 -22.69 2.30 9.43
C ASP A 99 -21.66 3.42 9.28
N ASP A 100 -22.15 4.66 9.26
CA ASP A 100 -21.31 5.86 9.14
C ASP A 100 -20.42 6.08 10.37
N ALA A 101 -20.84 5.64 11.56
CA ALA A 101 -20.03 5.77 12.77
C ALA A 101 -18.78 4.89 12.67
N PHE A 102 -18.92 3.68 12.12
CA PHE A 102 -17.79 2.80 11.82
C PHE A 102 -16.84 3.45 10.81
N ASN A 103 -17.36 3.97 9.69
CA ASN A 103 -16.54 4.60 8.66
C ASN A 103 -15.74 5.78 9.23
N ARG A 104 -16.40 6.65 10.01
CA ARG A 104 -15.75 7.80 10.66
C ARG A 104 -14.66 7.37 11.63
N ARG A 105 -14.91 6.36 12.45
CA ARG A 105 -13.89 5.83 13.37
C ARG A 105 -12.62 5.41 12.64
N ILE A 106 -12.73 4.71 11.51
CA ILE A 106 -11.56 4.28 10.72
C ILE A 106 -10.83 5.47 10.12
N CYS A 107 -11.55 6.48 9.61
CA CYS A 107 -10.93 7.72 9.15
C CYS A 107 -10.20 8.45 10.28
N ASP A 108 -10.81 8.56 11.47
CA ASP A 108 -10.21 9.22 12.63
C ASP A 108 -8.94 8.48 13.11
N GLU A 109 -8.95 7.15 13.11
CA GLU A 109 -7.77 6.33 13.41
C GLU A 109 -6.67 6.52 12.37
N ALA A 110 -7.02 6.61 11.08
CA ALA A 110 -6.07 6.89 10.00
C ALA A 110 -5.46 8.29 10.11
N GLU A 111 -6.26 9.32 10.42
CA GLU A 111 -5.78 10.70 10.57
C GLU A 111 -4.83 10.87 11.76
N LYS A 112 -5.12 10.21 12.88
CA LYS A 112 -4.25 10.24 14.08
C LYS A 112 -2.90 9.59 13.86
N THR A 113 -2.83 8.62 12.95
CA THR A 113 -1.66 7.78 12.71
C THR A 113 -0.85 8.24 11.50
N ALA A 114 -1.45 9.05 10.62
CA ALA A 114 -0.79 9.58 9.43
C ALA A 114 0.33 10.59 9.80
N PRO A 115 1.59 10.36 9.37
CA PRO A 115 2.61 11.39 9.45
C PRO A 115 2.29 12.54 8.47
N LYS A 116 1.58 13.57 8.94
CA LYS A 116 1.36 14.91 8.32
C LYS A 116 1.05 14.98 6.80
N ARG A 117 0.67 13.89 6.13
CA ARG A 117 0.23 13.90 4.73
C ARG A 117 -0.98 12.98 4.55
N PRO A 118 -1.95 13.39 3.72
CA PRO A 118 -3.23 12.70 3.60
C PRO A 118 -3.01 11.30 3.07
N ALA A 119 -3.48 10.30 3.81
CA ALA A 119 -3.71 8.97 3.29
C ALA A 119 -4.64 9.13 2.08
N LEU A 120 -4.17 8.82 0.87
CA LEU A 120 -5.01 8.84 -0.31
C LEU A 120 -6.07 7.74 -0.11
N PRO A 121 -7.38 8.05 -0.05
CA PRO A 121 -8.41 7.01 0.03
C PRO A 121 -8.41 6.27 -1.31
N LEU A 122 -7.78 5.10 -1.36
CA LEU A 122 -7.81 4.25 -2.55
C LEU A 122 -9.14 3.48 -2.54
N MET A 123 -10.07 3.96 -3.39
CA MET A 123 -11.34 3.41 -3.89
C MET A 123 -12.08 2.31 -3.09
N PRO A 124 -13.43 2.37 -3.05
CA PRO A 124 -14.23 1.34 -2.40
C PRO A 124 -13.96 -0.04 -3.04
N PRO A 125 -13.95 -1.14 -2.26
CA PRO A 125 -14.06 -2.45 -2.86
C PRO A 125 -15.42 -2.52 -3.53
N LEU A 126 -15.43 -2.58 -4.86
CA LEU A 126 -16.54 -3.21 -5.56
C LEU A 126 -16.50 -4.67 -5.12
N MET A 127 -17.32 -5.05 -4.14
CA MET A 127 -17.62 -6.46 -3.91
C MET A 127 -18.24 -6.97 -5.21
N ALA A 128 -17.48 -7.75 -5.98
CA ALA A 128 -18.08 -8.72 -6.87
C ALA A 128 -18.83 -9.70 -5.97
N MET A 129 -20.12 -9.85 -6.26
CA MET A 129 -21.12 -10.66 -5.55
C MET A 129 -20.61 -12.04 -5.11
#